data_AF-A0A8K0EVJ6-F1
#
_entry.id   AF-A0A8K0EVJ6-F1
#
_cell.length_a   1.000
_cell.length_b   1.000
_cell.length_c   1.000
_cell.angle_alpha   90.00
_cell.angle_beta   90.00
_cell.angle_gamma   90.00
#
_symmetry.space_group_name_H-M   'P 1'
#
loop_
_entity.id
_entity.type
_entity.pdbx_description
1 polymer ?
#
loop_
_entity_poly.entity_id
_entity_poly.type
_entity_poly.pdbx_seq_one_letter_code
_entity_poly.pdbx_strand_id
1 'polypeptide(L)'
;METDPATQASQPTLTQAQRAAESLSRQEIERKVNEVVQFFLIMEQKKAAVKRADITKHILKEHSRVFPVVFEKAKKKLREVFGVSVEELEGKDKRYILVNLVDTPDGQDHLNMLDDGPKSGLLLVVLSLIFMKGNVIQDTLLWHTLKRLGIEENHPHEVLGDVKSLLTKEFTRQQYLEYKRVPQSDPPSFEFRWGPRAHKETSKRRVLQFVSKMYGSESLEIWTSQYQDVLRAEGGEGGGT
;
A
#
# COMPACT_ATOMS: atom_id res chain seq x y z
N MET A 1 33.97 28.68 -21.15
CA MET A 1 33.06 28.40 -20.02
C MET A 1 32.32 27.12 -20.37
N GLU A 2 32.84 26.01 -19.85
CA GLU A 2 32.25 24.69 -19.93
C GLU A 2 30.96 24.64 -19.10
N THR A 3 29.93 24.00 -19.62
CA THR A 3 28.72 23.65 -18.86
C THR A 3 28.64 22.13 -18.78
N ASP A 4 28.88 21.60 -17.59
CA ASP A 4 28.69 20.19 -17.21
C ASP A 4 27.23 19.73 -17.42
N PRO A 5 26.98 18.55 -18.00
CA PRO A 5 25.67 17.92 -17.93
C PRO A 5 25.54 17.10 -16.64
N ALA A 6 24.46 17.38 -15.90
CA ALA A 6 24.05 16.67 -14.70
C ALA A 6 24.06 15.14 -14.90
N THR A 7 24.81 14.43 -14.05
CA THR A 7 24.82 12.97 -13.96
C THR A 7 23.49 12.48 -13.39
N GLN A 8 22.53 12.16 -14.26
CA GLN A 8 21.41 11.31 -13.90
C GLN A 8 21.92 9.87 -13.82
N ALA A 9 21.89 9.26 -12.63
CA ALA A 9 22.28 7.87 -12.46
C ALA A 9 21.33 6.95 -13.24
N SER A 10 21.73 6.57 -14.46
CA SER A 10 21.00 5.63 -15.31
C SER A 10 20.89 4.26 -14.63
N GLN A 11 19.72 3.65 -14.71
CA GLN A 11 19.52 2.30 -14.18
C GLN A 11 20.45 1.32 -14.93
N PRO A 12 21.18 0.44 -14.23
CA PRO A 12 21.98 -0.56 -14.90
C PRO A 12 21.06 -1.48 -15.68
N THR A 13 21.37 -1.67 -16.96
CA THR A 13 20.66 -2.62 -17.82
C THR A 13 20.86 -4.05 -17.29
N LEU A 14 19.92 -4.96 -17.60
CA LEU A 14 19.97 -6.35 -17.13
C LEU A 14 21.31 -7.03 -17.45
N THR A 15 21.88 -6.75 -18.61
CA THR A 15 23.21 -7.21 -19.06
C THR A 15 24.36 -6.66 -18.22
N GLN A 16 24.29 -5.40 -17.76
CA GLN A 16 25.29 -4.83 -16.85
C GLN A 16 25.17 -5.43 -15.44
N ALA A 17 23.95 -5.69 -14.99
CA ALA A 17 23.69 -6.33 -13.70
C ALA A 17 24.19 -7.78 -13.66
N GLN A 18 24.05 -8.53 -14.76
CA GLN A 18 24.60 -9.89 -14.89
C GLN A 18 26.13 -9.91 -14.78
N ARG A 19 26.83 -9.05 -15.52
CA ARG A 19 28.30 -8.94 -15.41
C ARG A 19 28.77 -8.53 -14.02
N ALA A 20 28.04 -7.62 -13.36
CA ALA A 20 28.35 -7.25 -11.98
C ALA A 20 28.11 -8.43 -11.01
N ALA A 21 27.10 -9.25 -11.26
CA ALA A 21 26.83 -10.44 -10.46
C ALA A 21 27.90 -11.52 -10.68
N GLU A 22 28.46 -11.66 -11.89
CA GLU A 22 29.58 -12.57 -12.19
C GLU A 22 30.86 -12.22 -11.40
N SER A 23 31.02 -10.97 -11.00
CA SER A 23 32.15 -10.53 -10.16
C SER A 23 31.98 -10.87 -8.67
N LEU A 24 30.80 -11.33 -8.26
CA LEU A 24 30.49 -11.74 -6.89
C LEU A 24 30.39 -13.26 -6.79
N SER A 25 30.79 -13.81 -5.65
CA SER A 25 30.56 -15.22 -5.39
C SER A 25 29.06 -15.53 -5.28
N ARG A 26 28.67 -16.76 -5.62
CA ARG A 26 27.29 -17.22 -5.48
C ARG A 26 26.77 -17.08 -4.05
N GLN A 27 27.64 -17.30 -3.05
CA GLN A 27 27.30 -17.16 -1.64
C GLN A 27 27.00 -15.70 -1.25
N GLU A 28 27.77 -14.74 -1.77
CA GLU A 28 27.53 -13.31 -1.51
C GLU A 28 26.22 -12.83 -2.12
N ILE A 29 25.88 -13.29 -3.33
CA ILE A 29 24.58 -12.99 -3.95
C ILE A 29 23.45 -13.55 -3.08
N GLU A 30 23.54 -14.81 -2.65
CA GLU A 30 22.51 -15.43 -1.81
C GLU A 30 22.37 -14.72 -0.46
N ARG A 31 23.49 -14.29 0.15
CA ARG A 31 23.46 -13.48 1.38
C ARG A 31 22.70 -12.18 1.16
N LYS A 32 23.01 -11.43 0.10
CA LYS A 32 22.29 -10.18 -0.23
C LYS A 32 20.81 -10.42 -0.53
N VAL A 33 20.47 -11.53 -1.20
CA VAL A 33 19.07 -11.93 -1.41
C VAL A 33 18.36 -12.13 -0.07
N ASN A 34 18.95 -12.87 0.86
CA ASN A 34 18.37 -13.10 2.19
C ASN A 34 18.22 -11.80 3.00
N GLU A 35 19.20 -10.90 2.94
CA GLU A 35 19.13 -9.59 3.58
C GLU A 35 17.98 -8.74 3.00
N VAL A 36 17.77 -8.75 1.67
CA VAL A 36 16.62 -8.09 1.03
C VAL A 36 15.30 -8.69 1.50
N VAL A 37 15.18 -10.02 1.52
CA VAL A 37 13.98 -10.72 2.00
C VAL A 37 13.67 -10.33 3.45
N GLN A 38 14.66 -10.42 4.34
CA GLN A 38 14.50 -10.06 5.75
C GLN A 38 14.11 -8.58 5.91
N PHE A 39 14.71 -7.69 5.12
CA PHE A 39 14.37 -6.27 5.14
C PHE A 39 12.90 -6.03 4.76
N PHE A 40 12.40 -6.68 3.72
CA PHE A 40 10.98 -6.60 3.33
C PHE A 40 10.05 -7.08 4.46
N LEU A 41 10.35 -8.22 5.08
CA LEU A 41 9.53 -8.77 6.17
C LEU A 41 9.48 -7.85 7.39
N ILE A 42 10.61 -7.24 7.77
CA ILE A 42 10.68 -6.25 8.87
C ILE A 42 9.87 -4.99 8.53
N MET A 43 9.94 -4.53 7.27
CA MET A 43 9.22 -3.34 6.83
C MET A 43 7.71 -3.58 6.76
N GLU A 44 7.29 -4.80 6.44
CA GLU A 44 5.89 -5.20 6.44
C GLU A 44 5.27 -5.22 7.86
N GLN A 45 6.02 -5.62 8.89
CA GLN A 45 5.55 -5.51 10.29
C GLN A 45 5.21 -4.06 10.69
N LYS A 46 5.88 -3.08 10.08
CA LYS A 46 5.63 -1.65 10.28
C LYS A 46 4.64 -1.08 9.27
N LYS A 47 4.14 -1.92 8.35
CA LYS A 47 3.38 -1.55 7.15
C LYS A 47 4.06 -0.39 6.41
N ALA A 48 5.38 -0.40 6.28
CA ALA A 48 6.12 0.67 5.62
C ALA A 48 6.47 0.28 4.18
N ALA A 49 6.32 1.21 3.24
CA ALA A 49 6.78 0.99 1.87
C ALA A 49 8.31 0.98 1.80
N VAL A 50 8.86 0.01 1.09
CA VAL A 50 10.30 -0.18 0.87
C VAL A 50 10.75 0.64 -0.34
N LYS A 51 11.73 1.53 -0.18
CA LYS A 51 12.31 2.27 -1.31
C LYS A 51 13.47 1.51 -1.93
N ARG A 52 13.59 1.58 -3.25
CA ARG A 52 14.78 1.07 -3.96
C ARG A 52 16.08 1.66 -3.39
N ALA A 53 16.07 2.96 -3.12
CA ALA A 53 17.23 3.68 -2.58
C ALA A 53 17.69 3.11 -1.23
N ASP A 54 16.76 2.69 -0.37
CA ASP A 54 17.08 2.11 0.94
C ASP A 54 17.74 0.73 0.79
N ILE A 55 17.23 -0.11 -0.12
CA ILE A 55 17.87 -1.40 -0.45
C ILE A 55 19.29 -1.16 -0.97
N THR A 56 19.46 -0.22 -1.91
CA THR A 56 20.78 0.10 -2.46
C THR A 56 21.73 0.62 -1.39
N LYS A 57 21.29 1.53 -0.53
CA LYS A 57 22.11 2.17 0.49
C LYS A 57 22.48 1.23 1.65
N HIS A 58 21.53 0.46 2.15
CA HIS A 58 21.71 -0.30 3.40
C HIS A 58 22.17 -1.74 3.17
N ILE A 59 21.84 -2.34 2.02
CA ILE A 59 22.08 -3.76 1.75
C ILE A 59 23.13 -3.94 0.65
N LEU A 60 22.93 -3.30 -0.50
CA LEU A 60 23.81 -3.52 -1.65
C LEU A 60 25.12 -2.73 -1.54
N LYS A 61 25.07 -1.51 -1.01
CA LYS A 61 26.20 -0.57 -0.83
C LYS A 61 26.98 -0.41 -2.14
N GLU A 62 28.28 -0.71 -2.15
CA GLU A 62 29.14 -0.70 -3.32
C GLU A 62 28.67 -1.62 -4.47
N HIS A 63 27.85 -2.63 -4.18
CA HIS A 63 27.32 -3.57 -5.18
C HIS A 63 25.94 -3.15 -5.74
N SER A 64 25.66 -1.84 -5.83
CA SER A 64 24.38 -1.32 -6.33
C SER A 64 23.98 -1.85 -7.72
N ARG A 65 24.96 -2.17 -8.57
CA ARG A 65 24.75 -2.68 -9.94
C ARG A 65 24.10 -4.06 -9.98
N VAL A 66 24.24 -4.88 -8.93
CA VAL A 66 23.60 -6.22 -8.88
C VAL A 66 22.15 -6.18 -8.43
N PHE A 67 21.61 -4.98 -8.15
CA PHE A 67 20.23 -4.81 -7.68
C PHE A 67 19.22 -5.62 -8.49
N PRO A 68 19.15 -5.55 -9.83
CA PRO A 68 18.13 -6.29 -10.58
C PRO A 68 18.17 -7.79 -10.34
N VAL A 69 19.36 -8.39 -10.26
CA VAL A 69 19.54 -9.83 -10.05
C VAL A 69 19.15 -10.23 -8.62
N VAL A 70 19.61 -9.47 -7.62
CA VAL A 70 19.29 -9.73 -6.21
C VAL A 70 17.80 -9.53 -5.96
N PHE A 71 17.21 -8.47 -6.51
CA PHE A 71 15.82 -8.11 -6.31
C PHE A 71 14.88 -9.15 -6.90
N GLU A 72 15.10 -9.60 -8.14
CA GLU A 72 14.25 -10.64 -8.76
C GLU A 72 14.33 -11.97 -8.00
N LYS A 73 15.51 -12.36 -7.52
CA LYS A 73 15.66 -13.55 -6.67
C LYS A 73 14.94 -13.39 -5.33
N ALA A 74 15.02 -12.22 -4.71
CA ALA A 74 14.31 -11.94 -3.47
C ALA A 74 12.79 -11.96 -3.66
N LYS A 75 12.26 -11.37 -4.75
CA LYS A 75 10.83 -11.45 -5.11
C LYS A 75 10.36 -12.88 -5.24
N LYS A 76 11.14 -13.71 -5.97
CA LYS A 76 10.85 -15.13 -6.13
C LYS A 76 10.80 -15.86 -4.77
N LYS A 77 11.79 -15.62 -3.91
CA LYS A 77 11.88 -16.25 -2.59
C LYS A 77 10.74 -15.83 -1.66
N LEU A 78 10.36 -14.54 -1.66
CA LEU A 78 9.20 -14.03 -0.93
C LEU A 78 7.90 -14.72 -1.37
N ARG A 79 7.73 -14.92 -2.67
CA ARG A 79 6.57 -15.64 -3.22
C ARG A 79 6.55 -17.11 -2.82
N GLU A 80 7.64 -17.83 -3.10
CA GLU A 80 7.67 -19.29 -2.96
C GLU A 80 7.74 -19.78 -1.51
N VAL A 81 8.40 -19.03 -0.63
CA VAL A 81 8.63 -19.45 0.77
C VAL A 81 7.62 -18.81 1.72
N PHE A 82 7.23 -17.57 1.48
CA PHE A 82 6.39 -16.79 2.41
C PHE A 82 4.98 -16.53 1.88
N GLY A 83 4.67 -16.88 0.63
CA GLY A 83 3.33 -16.66 0.06
C GLY A 83 2.98 -15.19 -0.13
N VAL A 84 3.97 -14.31 -0.32
CA VAL A 84 3.75 -12.86 -0.51
C VAL A 84 4.37 -12.35 -1.81
N SER A 85 3.70 -11.41 -2.48
CA SER A 85 4.21 -10.72 -3.66
C SER A 85 4.80 -9.38 -3.28
N VAL A 86 5.82 -8.97 -4.02
CA VAL A 86 6.35 -7.60 -3.97
C VAL A 86 5.68 -6.79 -5.07
N GLU A 87 4.81 -5.88 -4.69
CA GLU A 87 4.10 -4.98 -5.61
C GLU A 87 4.72 -3.59 -5.61
N GLU A 88 4.85 -3.00 -6.80
CA GLU A 88 5.34 -1.62 -6.94
C GLU A 88 4.17 -0.64 -6.75
N LEU A 89 4.39 0.39 -5.94
CA LEU A 89 3.45 1.49 -5.76
C LEU A 89 3.68 2.54 -6.85
N GLU A 90 2.60 3.09 -7.39
CA GLU A 90 2.67 4.20 -8.32
C GLU A 90 3.28 5.46 -7.68
N GLY A 91 4.01 6.24 -8.49
CA GLY A 91 4.61 7.50 -8.07
C GLY A 91 5.97 7.77 -8.72
N LYS A 92 6.55 8.93 -8.38
CA LYS A 92 7.87 9.36 -8.90
C LYS A 92 9.01 8.49 -8.39
N ASP A 93 8.90 8.00 -7.14
CA ASP A 93 9.92 7.16 -6.50
C ASP A 93 9.56 5.68 -6.60
N LYS A 94 10.56 4.84 -6.88
CA LYS A 94 10.45 3.38 -6.86
C LYS A 94 10.24 2.86 -5.44
N ARG A 95 8.99 2.59 -5.10
CA ARG A 95 8.52 2.11 -3.79
C ARG A 95 7.79 0.79 -3.95
N TYR A 96 7.99 -0.11 -2.99
CA TYR A 96 7.46 -1.47 -3.03
C TYR A 96 6.77 -1.81 -1.71
N ILE A 97 5.75 -2.65 -1.75
CA ILE A 97 5.09 -3.22 -0.58
C ILE A 97 5.00 -4.74 -0.73
N LEU A 98 4.79 -5.44 0.39
CA LEU A 98 4.37 -6.83 0.35
C LEU A 98 2.85 -6.88 0.29
N VAL A 99 2.32 -7.76 -0.55
CA VAL A 99 0.90 -8.09 -0.62
C VAL A 99 0.78 -9.60 -0.43
N ASN A 100 -0.17 -10.03 0.40
CA ASN A 100 -0.41 -11.44 0.61
C ASN A 100 -0.95 -12.08 -0.67
N LEU A 101 -0.36 -13.19 -1.12
CA LEU A 101 -0.83 -13.96 -2.27
C LEU A 101 -1.70 -15.15 -1.88
N VAL A 102 -1.92 -15.38 -0.58
CA VAL A 102 -2.85 -16.41 -0.13
C VAL A 102 -4.28 -15.90 -0.36
N ASP A 103 -4.70 -15.99 -1.63
CA ASP A 103 -6.10 -16.05 -1.99
C ASP A 103 -6.64 -17.36 -1.40
N THR A 104 -7.44 -17.26 -0.34
CA THR A 104 -8.15 -18.44 0.17
C THR A 104 -9.08 -18.94 -0.93
N PRO A 105 -9.04 -20.25 -1.29
CA PRO A 105 -9.81 -20.82 -2.40
C PRO A 105 -11.33 -20.57 -2.36
N ASP A 106 -11.87 -20.24 -1.18
CA ASP A 106 -13.31 -20.10 -0.97
C ASP A 106 -13.84 -18.67 -1.19
N GLY A 107 -12.99 -17.70 -1.52
CA GLY A 107 -13.41 -16.29 -1.59
C GLY A 107 -13.99 -15.75 -0.26
N GLN A 108 -13.88 -16.54 0.81
CA GLN A 108 -14.31 -16.24 2.16
C GLN A 108 -13.20 -15.45 2.88
N ASP A 109 -12.76 -14.41 2.19
CA ASP A 109 -11.69 -13.53 2.58
C ASP A 109 -12.27 -12.54 3.62
N HIS A 110 -12.59 -13.06 4.81
CA HIS A 110 -13.05 -12.28 5.95
C HIS A 110 -11.90 -11.44 6.48
N LEU A 111 -11.59 -10.41 5.70
CA LEU A 111 -10.84 -9.24 6.08
C LEU A 111 -9.52 -9.60 6.76
N ASN A 112 -8.52 -10.09 6.01
CA ASN A 112 -7.13 -10.24 6.50
C ASN A 112 -6.61 -8.97 7.21
N MET A 113 -7.18 -7.79 6.90
CA MET A 113 -6.98 -6.58 7.67
C MET A 113 -7.56 -6.64 9.10
N LEU A 114 -8.78 -7.14 9.34
CA LEU A 114 -9.36 -7.22 10.69
C LEU A 114 -8.53 -8.06 11.67
N ASP A 115 -7.80 -9.06 11.18
CA ASP A 115 -6.95 -9.92 12.01
C ASP A 115 -5.67 -9.20 12.50
N ASP A 116 -5.29 -8.07 11.87
CA ASP A 116 -4.15 -7.23 12.26
C ASP A 116 -4.48 -6.29 13.46
N GLY A 117 -5.64 -6.47 14.10
CA GLY A 117 -6.02 -5.79 15.33
C GLY A 117 -6.94 -4.56 15.15
N PRO A 118 -7.27 -3.86 16.25
CA PRO A 118 -8.34 -2.86 16.27
C PRO A 118 -8.10 -1.66 15.34
N LYS A 119 -6.83 -1.27 15.11
CA LYS A 119 -6.47 -0.22 14.16
C LYS A 119 -6.88 -0.55 12.73
N SER A 120 -6.77 -1.81 12.34
CA SER A 120 -7.13 -2.24 10.99
C SER A 120 -8.64 -2.31 10.80
N GLY A 121 -9.40 -2.62 11.85
CA GLY A 121 -10.85 -2.44 11.87
C GLY A 121 -11.26 -0.99 11.64
N LEU A 122 -10.63 -0.04 12.34
CA LEU A 122 -10.84 1.38 12.08
C LEU A 122 -10.48 1.76 10.63
N LEU A 123 -9.36 1.26 10.12
CA LEU A 123 -8.95 1.53 8.75
C LEU A 123 -9.99 1.05 7.74
N LEU A 124 -10.52 -0.16 7.91
CA LEU A 124 -11.60 -0.68 7.06
C LEU A 124 -12.85 0.20 7.10
N VAL A 125 -13.25 0.68 8.29
CA VAL A 125 -14.36 1.62 8.45
C VAL A 125 -14.09 2.93 7.69
N VAL A 126 -12.90 3.50 7.81
CA VAL A 126 -12.54 4.74 7.10
C VAL A 126 -12.49 4.55 5.59
N LEU A 127 -11.89 3.46 5.09
CA LEU A 127 -11.90 3.10 3.67
C LEU A 127 -13.33 2.94 3.15
N SER A 128 -14.21 2.33 3.95
CA SER A 128 -15.64 2.21 3.65
C SER A 128 -16.30 3.58 3.55
N LEU A 129 -16.12 4.46 4.53
CA LEU A 129 -16.70 5.80 4.51
C LEU A 129 -16.25 6.62 3.30
N ILE A 130 -14.97 6.55 2.93
CA ILE A 130 -14.44 7.21 1.73
C ILE A 130 -15.13 6.67 0.48
N PHE A 131 -15.22 5.36 0.34
CA PHE A 131 -15.86 4.73 -0.82
C PHE A 131 -17.35 5.08 -0.91
N MET A 132 -18.08 5.00 0.21
CA MET A 132 -19.50 5.34 0.29
C MET A 132 -19.78 6.81 -0.02
N LYS A 133 -18.79 7.70 0.12
CA LYS A 133 -18.88 9.12 -0.25
C LYS A 133 -18.36 9.43 -1.67
N GLY A 134 -18.16 8.42 -2.50
CA GLY A 134 -17.74 8.60 -3.89
C GLY A 134 -16.23 8.71 -4.07
N ASN A 135 -15.48 7.93 -3.27
CA ASN A 135 -14.01 7.81 -3.28
C ASN A 135 -13.25 9.01 -2.68
N VAL A 136 -13.95 10.03 -2.18
CA VAL A 136 -13.37 11.21 -1.54
C VAL A 136 -14.26 11.64 -0.38
N ILE A 137 -13.68 12.01 0.74
CA ILE A 137 -14.42 12.59 1.88
C ILE A 137 -13.65 13.77 2.45
N GLN A 138 -14.34 14.88 2.71
CA GLN A 138 -13.77 16.01 3.44
C GLN A 138 -13.48 15.59 4.89
N ASP A 139 -12.38 16.06 5.46
CA ASP A 139 -11.96 15.72 6.82
C ASP A 139 -13.03 16.04 7.87
N THR A 140 -13.66 17.21 7.77
CA THR A 140 -14.78 17.65 8.61
C THR A 140 -15.95 16.66 8.61
N LEU A 141 -16.33 16.15 7.43
CA LEU A 141 -17.40 15.17 7.29
C LEU A 141 -16.98 13.81 7.87
N LEU A 142 -15.74 13.39 7.65
CA LEU A 142 -15.21 12.14 8.22
C LEU A 142 -15.26 12.19 9.76
N TRP A 143 -14.78 13.28 10.37
CA TRP A 143 -14.79 13.45 11.82
C TRP A 143 -16.20 13.50 12.40
N HIS A 144 -17.12 14.18 11.72
CA HIS A 144 -18.53 14.18 12.12
C HIS A 144 -19.13 12.76 12.11
N THR A 145 -18.80 11.94 11.10
CA THR A 145 -19.26 10.55 11.04
C THR A 145 -18.59 9.67 12.10
N LEU A 146 -17.28 9.80 12.32
CA LEU A 146 -16.55 9.05 13.35
C LEU A 146 -17.06 9.38 14.76
N LYS A 147 -17.42 10.64 15.03
CA LYS A 147 -18.02 11.05 16.31
C LYS A 147 -19.32 10.31 16.62
N ARG A 148 -20.16 10.06 15.61
CA ARG A 148 -21.39 9.27 15.75
C ARG A 148 -21.13 7.80 16.04
N LEU A 149 -19.92 7.32 15.75
CA LEU A 149 -19.44 5.98 16.08
C LEU A 149 -18.68 5.95 17.42
N GLY A 150 -18.69 7.04 18.20
CA GLY A 150 -18.02 7.15 19.49
C GLY A 150 -16.53 7.51 19.42
N ILE A 151 -16.01 7.89 18.25
CA ILE A 151 -14.61 8.25 18.06
C ILE A 151 -14.47 9.76 17.93
N GLU A 152 -13.78 10.39 18.88
CA GLU A 152 -13.56 11.83 18.89
C GLU A 152 -12.18 12.22 18.35
N GLU A 153 -12.12 13.36 17.64
CA GLU A 153 -10.89 13.82 16.98
C GLU A 153 -9.79 14.21 17.98
N ASN A 154 -10.16 14.90 19.06
CA ASN A 154 -9.22 15.54 19.99
C ASN A 154 -9.07 14.81 21.33
N HIS A 155 -9.67 13.62 21.46
CA HIS A 155 -9.58 12.80 22.66
C HIS A 155 -9.02 11.42 22.29
N PRO A 156 -7.88 11.00 22.88
CA PRO A 156 -7.34 9.67 22.64
C PRO A 156 -8.36 8.58 23.01
N HIS A 157 -8.58 7.64 22.10
CA HIS A 157 -9.44 6.49 22.34
C HIS A 157 -8.66 5.42 23.10
N GLU A 158 -9.29 4.74 24.06
CA GLU A 158 -8.65 3.74 24.93
C GLU A 158 -7.88 2.66 24.15
N VAL A 159 -8.49 2.13 23.09
CA VAL A 159 -7.91 1.08 22.25
C VAL A 159 -7.12 1.61 21.05
N LEU A 160 -7.52 2.75 20.47
CA LEU A 160 -7.01 3.22 19.16
C LEU A 160 -5.96 4.34 19.31
N GLY A 161 -5.83 4.91 20.52
CA GLY A 161 -4.94 6.02 20.82
C GLY A 161 -5.40 7.33 20.14
N ASP A 162 -4.42 8.14 19.74
CA ASP A 162 -4.66 9.38 18.97
C ASP A 162 -5.08 9.04 17.53
N VAL A 163 -6.39 9.02 17.30
CA VAL A 163 -6.97 8.68 16.00
C VAL A 163 -6.62 9.71 14.93
N LYS A 164 -6.47 11.00 15.28
CA LYS A 164 -6.07 12.03 14.32
C LYS A 164 -4.69 11.78 13.78
N SER A 165 -3.72 11.48 14.65
CA SER A 165 -2.37 11.08 14.25
C SER A 165 -2.38 9.75 13.48
N LEU A 166 -3.20 8.79 13.90
CA LEU A 166 -3.35 7.50 13.21
C LEU A 166 -3.81 7.70 11.74
N LEU A 167 -4.89 8.46 11.51
CA LEU A 167 -5.42 8.69 10.17
C LEU A 167 -4.52 9.58 9.31
N THR A 168 -4.03 10.70 9.85
CA THR A 168 -3.32 11.72 9.07
C THR A 168 -1.83 11.44 8.89
N LYS A 169 -1.20 10.64 9.78
CA LYS A 169 0.25 10.37 9.75
C LYS A 169 0.56 8.89 9.58
N GLU A 170 -0.04 8.01 10.38
CA GLU A 170 0.31 6.58 10.35
C GLU A 170 -0.23 5.91 9.08
N PHE A 171 -1.54 5.97 8.82
CA PHE A 171 -2.15 5.37 7.62
C PHE A 171 -1.73 6.06 6.32
N THR A 172 -1.37 7.35 6.36
CA THR A 172 -0.78 8.03 5.21
C THR A 172 0.65 7.56 4.95
N ARG A 173 1.49 7.42 5.98
CA ARG A 173 2.84 6.85 5.84
C ARG A 173 2.79 5.40 5.35
N GLN A 174 1.81 4.62 5.83
CA GLN A 174 1.56 3.25 5.39
C GLN A 174 0.92 3.17 4.00
N GLN A 175 0.59 4.31 3.37
CA GLN A 175 0.01 4.40 2.02
C GLN A 175 -1.40 3.78 1.89
N TYR A 176 -2.11 3.59 2.99
CA TYR A 176 -3.52 3.20 2.97
C TYR A 176 -4.45 4.38 2.71
N LEU A 177 -4.07 5.56 3.19
CA LEU A 177 -4.83 6.80 3.00
C LEU A 177 -3.96 7.84 2.31
N GLU A 178 -4.58 8.67 1.50
CA GLU A 178 -4.02 9.96 1.11
C GLU A 178 -4.77 11.06 1.86
N TYR A 179 -4.01 11.98 2.44
CA TYR A 179 -4.55 13.17 3.10
C TYR A 179 -3.97 14.39 2.43
N LYS A 180 -4.81 15.15 1.72
CA LYS A 180 -4.36 16.25 0.85
C LYS A 180 -5.20 17.49 1.11
N ARG A 181 -4.56 18.66 1.03
CA ARG A 181 -5.26 19.95 1.07
C ARG A 181 -6.01 20.14 -0.25
N VAL A 182 -7.26 20.57 -0.16
CA VAL A 182 -8.06 20.94 -1.33
C VAL A 182 -7.48 22.23 -1.94
N PRO A 183 -7.05 22.22 -3.21
CA PRO A 183 -6.52 23.41 -3.86
C PRO A 183 -7.53 24.57 -3.82
N GLN A 184 -7.04 25.78 -3.53
CA GLN A 184 -7.84 27.02 -3.56
C GLN A 184 -9.04 27.03 -2.59
N SER A 185 -9.05 26.15 -1.58
CA SER A 185 -10.04 26.21 -0.51
C SER A 185 -9.76 27.39 0.44
N ASP A 186 -10.79 28.21 0.67
CA ASP A 186 -10.83 29.25 1.69
C ASP A 186 -12.16 29.14 2.49
N PRO A 187 -12.12 28.78 3.78
CA PRO A 187 -10.93 28.43 4.57
C PRO A 187 -10.23 27.14 4.07
N PRO A 188 -8.96 26.89 4.47
CA PRO A 188 -8.25 25.67 4.10
C PRO A 188 -9.03 24.41 4.47
N SER A 189 -9.34 23.58 3.47
CA SER A 189 -10.02 22.30 3.64
C SER A 189 -9.11 21.13 3.26
N PHE A 190 -9.35 19.97 3.85
CA PHE A 190 -8.60 18.75 3.59
C PHE A 190 -9.54 17.61 3.23
N GLU A 191 -9.03 16.67 2.44
CA GLU A 191 -9.77 15.49 2.03
C GLU A 191 -8.95 14.22 2.17
N PHE A 192 -9.67 13.13 2.42
CA PHE A 192 -9.15 11.77 2.44
C PHE A 192 -9.55 11.02 1.18
N ARG A 193 -8.59 10.23 0.66
CA ARG A 193 -8.77 9.27 -0.43
C ARG A 193 -8.10 7.96 -0.06
N TRP A 194 -8.44 6.88 -0.79
CA TRP A 194 -7.67 5.65 -0.71
C TRP A 194 -6.25 5.90 -1.20
N GLY A 195 -5.28 5.36 -0.47
CA GLY A 195 -3.88 5.32 -0.87
C GLY A 195 -3.57 4.10 -1.73
N PRO A 196 -2.39 4.08 -2.38
CA PRO A 196 -2.05 3.04 -3.34
C PRO A 196 -1.91 1.65 -2.70
N ARG A 197 -1.59 1.54 -1.39
CA ARG A 197 -1.60 0.24 -0.70
C ARG A 197 -3.03 -0.29 -0.53
N ALA A 198 -4.00 0.57 -0.23
CA ALA A 198 -5.39 0.15 -0.07
C ALA A 198 -5.93 -0.50 -1.36
N HIS A 199 -5.58 0.05 -2.52
CA HIS A 199 -5.96 -0.53 -3.82
C HIS A 199 -5.29 -1.87 -4.13
N LYS A 200 -4.18 -2.21 -3.47
CA LYS A 200 -3.46 -3.47 -3.67
C LYS A 200 -3.88 -4.56 -2.69
N GLU A 201 -4.24 -4.19 -1.47
CA GLU A 201 -4.61 -5.15 -0.41
C GLU A 201 -6.12 -5.37 -0.28
N THR A 202 -6.96 -4.50 -0.85
CA THR A 202 -8.41 -4.67 -0.86
C THR A 202 -9.04 -4.10 -2.14
N SER A 203 -10.32 -4.41 -2.34
CA SER A 203 -11.09 -3.95 -3.50
C SER A 203 -12.35 -3.20 -3.07
N LYS A 204 -12.85 -2.33 -3.96
CA LYS A 204 -14.13 -1.65 -3.75
C LYS A 204 -15.27 -2.66 -3.54
N ARG A 205 -15.25 -3.80 -4.25
CA ARG A 205 -16.21 -4.90 -4.07
C ARG A 205 -16.17 -5.43 -2.64
N ARG A 206 -14.98 -5.73 -2.12
CA ARG A 206 -14.82 -6.28 -0.77
C ARG A 206 -15.30 -5.31 0.30
N VAL A 207 -14.99 -4.03 0.14
CA VAL A 207 -15.49 -2.98 1.03
C VAL A 207 -17.02 -2.87 0.93
N LEU A 208 -17.60 -2.95 -0.27
CA LEU A 208 -19.05 -2.95 -0.44
C LEU A 208 -19.72 -4.15 0.22
N GLN A 209 -19.13 -5.35 0.10
CA GLN A 209 -19.60 -6.56 0.78
C GLN A 209 -19.57 -6.41 2.31
N PHE A 210 -18.49 -5.83 2.86
CA PHE A 210 -18.42 -5.53 4.28
C PHE A 210 -19.55 -4.58 4.72
N VAL A 211 -19.78 -3.51 3.96
CA VAL A 211 -20.86 -2.57 4.23
C VAL A 211 -22.22 -3.27 4.16
N SER A 212 -22.53 -4.00 3.09
CA SER A 212 -23.82 -4.70 2.97
C SER A 212 -24.08 -5.66 4.15
N LYS A 213 -23.06 -6.44 4.55
CA LYS A 213 -23.15 -7.33 5.72
C LYS A 213 -23.46 -6.58 7.02
N MET A 214 -22.83 -5.42 7.24
CA MET A 214 -23.09 -4.57 8.41
C MET A 214 -24.55 -4.08 8.47
N TYR A 215 -25.19 -3.88 7.31
CA TYR A 215 -26.60 -3.47 7.21
C TYR A 215 -27.57 -4.66 7.11
N GLY A 216 -27.09 -5.89 7.28
CA GLY A 216 -27.93 -7.10 7.23
C GLY A 216 -28.45 -7.43 5.83
N SER A 217 -27.78 -6.97 4.78
CA SER A 217 -28.11 -7.30 3.40
C SER A 217 -26.98 -8.04 2.71
N GLU A 218 -27.31 -9.01 1.87
CA GLU A 218 -26.33 -9.72 1.04
C GLU A 218 -26.24 -9.15 -0.39
N SER A 219 -27.19 -8.30 -0.79
CA SER A 219 -27.23 -7.69 -2.12
C SER A 219 -26.34 -6.43 -2.17
N LEU A 220 -25.43 -6.41 -3.13
CA LEU A 220 -24.58 -5.25 -3.41
C LEU A 220 -25.30 -4.23 -4.29
N GLU A 221 -26.29 -4.66 -5.08
CA GLU A 221 -27.02 -3.85 -6.04
C GLU A 221 -27.87 -2.75 -5.40
N ILE A 222 -28.23 -2.91 -4.13
CA ILE A 222 -28.92 -1.89 -3.32
C ILE A 222 -28.13 -0.57 -3.32
N TRP A 223 -26.80 -0.66 -3.37
CA TRP A 223 -25.92 0.49 -3.46
C TRP A 223 -25.61 0.83 -4.91
N THR A 224 -26.63 1.23 -5.69
CA THR A 224 -26.55 1.33 -7.17
C THR A 224 -25.34 2.12 -7.66
N SER A 225 -25.04 3.29 -7.07
CA SER A 225 -23.90 4.11 -7.48
C SER A 225 -22.55 3.46 -7.15
N GLN A 226 -22.43 2.88 -5.96
CA GLN A 226 -21.22 2.20 -5.50
C GLN A 226 -20.99 0.91 -6.29
N TYR A 227 -22.04 0.14 -6.56
CA TYR A 227 -21.97 -1.09 -7.35
C TYR A 227 -21.53 -0.80 -8.80
N GLN A 228 -22.04 0.27 -9.42
CA GLN A 228 -21.53 0.72 -10.73
C GLN A 228 -20.05 1.12 -10.69
N ASP A 229 -19.57 1.70 -9.59
CA ASP A 229 -18.15 2.02 -9.42
C ASP A 229 -17.30 0.74 -9.21
N VAL A 230 -17.83 -0.27 -8.52
CA VAL A 230 -17.21 -1.61 -8.44
C VAL A 230 -17.06 -2.21 -9.84
N LEU A 231 -18.13 -2.24 -10.63
CA LEU A 231 -18.10 -2.80 -11.98
C LEU A 231 -17.13 -2.05 -12.91
N ARG A 232 -17.03 -0.72 -12.78
CA ARG A 232 -16.07 0.09 -13.54
C ARG A 232 -14.62 -0.20 -13.15
N ALA A 233 -14.36 -0.43 -11.87
CA ALA A 233 -13.03 -0.78 -11.38
C ALA A 233 -12.58 -2.15 -11.92
N GLU A 234 -13.49 -3.13 -11.94
CA GLU A 234 -13.19 -4.50 -12.41
C GLU A 234 -13.12 -4.61 -13.93
N GLY A 235 -13.96 -3.86 -14.67
CA GLY A 235 -13.94 -3.84 -16.13
C GLY A 235 -12.69 -3.16 -16.74
N GLY A 236 -11.93 -2.41 -15.94
CA GLY A 236 -10.68 -1.77 -16.36
C GLY A 236 -9.45 -2.69 -16.32
N GLU A 237 -9.51 -3.83 -15.64
CA GLU A 237 -8.36 -4.73 -15.44
C GLU A 237 -8.17 -5.76 -16.57
N GLY A 238 -9.07 -5.80 -17.58
CA GLY A 238 -9.06 -6.78 -18.67
C GLY A 238 -8.52 -6.32 -20.04
N GLY A 239 -7.94 -5.12 -20.14
CA GLY A 239 -7.61 -4.48 -21.43
C GLY A 239 -6.12 -4.24 -21.68
N GLY A 240 -5.27 -5.24 -21.47
CA GLY A 240 -3.83 -5.11 -21.70
C GLY A 240 -3.16 -6.45 -22.01
N THR A 241 -3.42 -6.97 -23.21
CA THR A 241 -2.58 -7.98 -23.88
C THR A 241 -1.94 -7.38 -25.11
#